data_AF-A0A938UIS6-F1
#
_entry.id   AF-A0A938UIS6-F1
#
_cell.length_a   1.000
_cell.length_b   1.000
_cell.length_c   1.000
_cell.angle_alpha   90.00
_cell.angle_beta   90.00
_cell.angle_gamma   90.00
#
_symmetry.space_group_name_H-M   'P 1'
#
loop_
_entity.id
_entity.type
_entity.pdbx_description
1 polymer ?
#
loop_
_entity_poly.entity_id
_entity_poly.type
_entity_poly.pdbx_seq_one_letter_code
_entity_poly.pdbx_strand_id
1 'polypeptide(L)' 'MPRTSILEKIEKDIERLSPKDQLKLVEKLSQRLRKSDLTAKRDIDWKGLYGLGKGLWMGEDAQEYVDRLREERV' A
#
# COMPACT_ATOMS: atom_id res chain seq x y z
N MET A 1 -28.52 -28.78 15.90
CA MET A 1 -27.63 -28.12 16.88
C MET A 1 -27.16 -26.80 16.26
N PRO A 2 -27.31 -25.65 16.91
CA PRO A 2 -26.98 -24.39 16.28
C PRO A 2 -25.46 -24.31 16.12
N ARG A 3 -25.00 -24.02 14.89
CA ARG A 3 -23.59 -23.68 14.65
C ARG A 3 -23.35 -22.33 15.33
N THR A 4 -22.94 -22.35 16.59
CA THR A 4 -22.36 -21.15 17.24
C THR A 4 -21.31 -20.62 16.27
N SER A 5 -21.47 -19.39 15.81
CA SER A 5 -20.57 -18.86 14.79
C SER A 5 -19.14 -18.89 15.36
N ILE A 6 -18.16 -19.24 14.53
CA ILE A 6 -16.75 -19.27 14.97
C ILE A 6 -16.34 -17.92 15.58
N LEU A 7 -16.96 -16.84 15.09
CA LEU A 7 -16.80 -15.47 15.59
C LEU A 7 -17.31 -15.31 17.03
N GLU A 8 -18.49 -15.81 17.38
CA GLU A 8 -19.02 -15.76 18.75
C GLU A 8 -18.12 -16.49 19.76
N LYS A 9 -17.46 -17.58 19.34
CA LYS A 9 -16.49 -18.28 20.20
C LYS A 9 -15.24 -17.43 20.41
N ILE A 10 -14.72 -16.85 19.33
CA ILE A 10 -13.54 -15.98 19.38
C ILE A 10 -13.81 -14.75 20.25
N GLU A 11 -14.99 -14.15 20.14
CA GLU A 11 -15.39 -13.00 20.97
C GLU A 11 -15.35 -13.33 22.46
N LYS A 12 -15.95 -14.46 22.86
CA LYS A 12 -15.91 -14.95 24.25
C LYS A 12 -14.50 -15.26 24.74
N ASP A 13 -13.62 -15.74 23.86
CA ASP A 13 -12.23 -16.02 24.20
C ASP A 13 -11.41 -14.73 24.34
N ILE A 14 -11.73 -13.69 23.56
CA ILE A 14 -11.11 -12.35 23.67
C ILE A 14 -11.53 -11.65 24.95
N GLU A 15 -12.80 -11.76 25.36
CA GLU A 15 -13.32 -11.19 26.61
C GLU A 15 -12.59 -11.72 27.85
N ARG A 16 -12.04 -12.94 27.79
CA ARG A 16 -11.28 -13.57 28.89
C ARG A 16 -9.83 -13.09 28.98
N LEU A 17 -9.33 -12.37 27.96
CA LEU A 17 -7.98 -11.84 27.96
C LEU A 17 -7.89 -10.56 28.79
N SER A 18 -6.68 -10.28 29.30
CA SER A 18 -6.40 -8.99 29.92
C SER A 18 -6.50 -7.86 28.88
N PRO A 19 -6.82 -6.61 29.27
CA PRO A 19 -6.84 -5.47 28.35
C PRO A 19 -5.53 -5.29 27.56
N LYS A 20 -4.39 -5.64 28.18
CA LYS A 20 -3.07 -5.60 27.55
C LYS A 20 -2.92 -6.65 26.44
N ASP A 21 -3.45 -7.85 26.66
CA ASP A 21 -3.40 -8.93 25.68
C ASP A 21 -4.40 -8.72 24.54
N GLN A 22 -5.55 -8.13 24.83
CA GLN A 22 -6.50 -7.68 23.80
C GLN A 22 -5.84 -6.63 22.88
N LEU A 23 -5.15 -5.64 23.44
CA LEU A 23 -4.44 -4.62 22.65
C LEU A 23 -3.34 -5.25 21.78
N LYS A 24 -2.58 -6.20 22.32
CA LYS A 24 -1.55 -6.96 21.58
C LYS A 24 -2.15 -7.80 20.46
N LEU A 25 -3.34 -8.35 20.66
CA LEU A 25 -4.07 -9.09 19.64
C LEU A 25 -4.53 -8.16 18.50
N VAL A 26 -5.09 -6.99 18.83
CA VAL A 26 -5.48 -5.97 17.86
C VAL A 26 -4.28 -5.53 17.01
N GLU A 27 -3.12 -5.32 17.64
CA GLU A 27 -1.89 -4.95 16.92
C GLU A 27 -1.47 -6.05 15.94
N LYS A 28 -1.42 -7.31 16.38
CA LYS A 28 -1.09 -8.45 15.52
C LYS A 28 -2.08 -8.62 14.36
N LEU A 29 -3.37 -8.46 14.62
CA LEU A 29 -4.42 -8.53 13.58
C LEU A 29 -4.24 -7.39 12.58
N SER A 30 -4.02 -6.17 13.05
CA SER A 30 -3.77 -5.00 12.19
C SER A 30 -2.56 -5.20 11.29
N GLN A 31 -1.45 -5.73 11.85
CA GLN A 31 -0.25 -6.03 11.07
C GLN A 31 -0.49 -7.13 10.03
N ARG A 32 -1.27 -8.17 10.37
CA ARG A 32 -1.63 -9.24 9.43
C ARG A 32 -2.51 -8.72 8.30
N LEU A 33 -3.53 -7.93 8.61
CA LEU A 33 -4.43 -7.33 7.60
C LEU A 33 -3.69 -6.39 6.65
N ARG A 34 -2.76 -5.59 7.17
CA ARG A 34 -1.87 -4.75 6.34
C ARG A 34 -1.03 -5.58 5.37
N LYS A 35 -0.56 -6.75 5.81
CA LYS A 35 0.23 -7.67 5.00
C LYS A 35 -0.63 -8.49 4.01
N SER A 36 -1.87 -8.81 4.36
CA SER A 36 -2.74 -9.67 3.55
C SER A 36 -3.53 -8.94 2.47
N ASP A 37 -4.01 -7.70 2.70
CA ASP A 37 -5.02 -7.07 1.82
C ASP A 37 -4.74 -5.66 1.32
N LEU A 38 -3.60 -5.03 1.65
CA LEU A 38 -3.21 -3.76 0.98
C LEU A 38 -2.13 -3.95 -0.10
N THR A 39 -1.71 -5.20 -0.29
CA THR A 39 -0.96 -5.65 -1.46
C THR A 39 -1.82 -6.58 -2.30
N ALA A 40 -3.11 -6.25 -2.47
CA ALA A 40 -3.65 -6.31 -3.83
C ALA A 40 -2.54 -5.66 -4.66
N LYS A 41 -1.83 -6.46 -5.47
CA LYS A 41 -0.83 -5.95 -6.39
C LYS A 41 -1.48 -4.72 -6.97
N ARG A 42 -1.01 -3.52 -6.58
CA ARG A 42 -1.25 -2.36 -7.40
C ARG A 42 -0.50 -2.81 -8.65
N ASP A 43 -1.21 -3.43 -9.58
CA ASP A 43 -0.80 -3.41 -10.96
C ASP A 43 -0.67 -1.93 -11.19
N ILE A 44 0.57 -1.47 -11.09
CA ILE A 44 0.94 -0.13 -11.46
C ILE A 44 0.63 -0.15 -12.94
N ASP A 45 -0.57 0.29 -13.29
CA ASP A 45 -0.97 0.43 -14.66
C ASP A 45 -0.07 1.51 -15.23
N TRP A 46 0.95 1.08 -15.96
CA TRP A 46 1.92 1.97 -16.60
C TRP A 46 1.24 3.00 -17.49
N LYS A 47 0.01 2.73 -17.96
CA LYS A 47 -0.81 3.73 -18.67
C LYS A 47 -1.21 4.89 -17.78
N GLY A 48 -1.50 4.66 -16.50
CA GLY A 48 -1.78 5.71 -15.52
C GLY A 48 -0.55 6.55 -15.15
N LEU A 49 0.66 6.06 -15.47
CA LEU A 49 1.90 6.80 -15.31
C LEU A 49 2.29 7.61 -16.56
N TYR A 50 1.67 7.33 -17.71
CA TYR A 50 1.95 8.03 -18.96
C TYR A 50 1.61 9.52 -18.82
N GLY A 51 2.59 10.39 -19.08
CA GLY A 51 2.40 11.84 -19.03
C GLY A 51 2.53 12.47 -17.64
N LEU A 52 2.69 11.71 -16.55
CA LEU A 52 2.96 12.28 -15.21
C LEU A 52 4.22 13.15 -15.18
N GLY A 53 5.21 12.82 -16.01
CA GLY A 53 6.43 13.61 -16.13
C GLY A 53 6.20 14.97 -16.81
N LYS A 54 5.19 15.12 -17.67
CA LYS A 54 5.04 16.30 -18.56
C LYS A 54 5.01 17.63 -17.81
N GLY A 55 4.42 17.68 -16.63
CA GLY A 55 4.34 18.89 -15.80
C GLY A 55 5.63 19.24 -15.05
N LEU A 56 6.58 18.30 -14.94
CA LEU A 56 7.84 18.50 -14.21
C LEU A 56 8.91 19.20 -15.05
N TRP A 57 8.83 19.10 -16.38
CA TRP A 57 9.81 19.67 -17.30
C TRP A 57 9.65 21.18 -17.50
N MET A 58 8.72 21.85 -16.80
CA MET A 58 8.51 23.30 -16.89
C MET A 58 8.32 23.83 -18.33
N GLY A 59 7.85 22.98 -19.25
CA GLY A 59 7.71 23.31 -20.67
C GLY A 59 8.97 23.15 -21.51
N GLU A 60 10.08 22.66 -20.93
CA GLU A 60 11.29 22.29 -21.67
C GLU A 60 10.98 21.16 -22.65
N ASP A 61 11.39 21.36 -23.90
CA ASP A 61 11.28 20.34 -24.93
C ASP A 61 12.31 19.23 -24.69
N ALA A 62 11.88 17.98 -24.88
CA ALA A 62 12.72 16.82 -24.61
C ALA A 62 13.96 16.77 -25.52
N GLN A 63 13.85 17.27 -26.75
CA GLN A 63 14.95 17.30 -27.71
C GLN A 63 15.96 18.38 -27.33
N GLU A 64 15.49 19.57 -26.94
CA GLU A 64 16.36 20.66 -26.45
C GLU A 64 17.18 20.24 -25.22
N TYR A 65 16.57 19.53 -24.27
CA TYR A 65 17.28 18.98 -23.11
C TYR A 65 18.40 18.00 -23.52
N VAL A 66 18.10 17.09 -24.45
CA VAL A 66 19.07 16.08 -24.93
C VAL A 66 20.20 16.72 -25.71
N ASP A 67 19.92 17.73 -26.52
CA ASP A 67 20.91 18.41 -27.32
C ASP A 67 21.87 19.22 -26.44
N ARG A 68 21.36 19.94 -25.42
CA ARG A 68 22.21 20.58 -24.39
C ARG A 68 23.15 19.59 -23.71
N LEU A 69 22.63 18.43 -23.29
CA LEU A 69 23.45 17.39 -22.66
C LEU A 69 24.51 16.77 -23.59
N ARG A 70 24.30 16.81 -24.91
CA ARG A 70 25.30 16.34 -25.89
C ARG A 70 26.40 17.37 -26.09
N GLU A 71 26.03 18.65 -26.12
CA GLU A 71 26.97 19.76 -26.22
C GLU A 71 27.84 19.88 -24.96
N GLU A 72 27.28 19.67 -23.76
CA GLU A 72 28.03 19.67 -22.49
C GLU A 72 29.05 18.52 -22.35
N ARG A 73 28.98 17.49 -23.22
CA ARG A 73 29.93 16.36 -23.21
C ARG A 73 31.17 16.60 -24.08
N VAL A 74 31.23 17.71 -24.81
CA VAL A 74 32.34 18.11 -25.69
C VAL A 74 33.21 19.14 -24.98
#